data_AF-A0A834F678-F1
#
_entry.id   AF-A0A834F678-F1
#
_cell.length_a   1.000
_cell.length_b   1.000
_cell.length_c   1.000
_cell.angle_alpha   90.00
_cell.angle_beta   90.00
_cell.angle_gamma   90.00
#
_symmetry.space_group_name_H-M   'P 1'
#
loop_
_entity.id
_entity.type
_entity.pdbx_description
1 polymer ?
#
loop_
_entity_poly.entity_id
_entity_poly.type
_entity_poly.pdbx_seq_one_letter_code
_entity_poly.pdbx_strand_id
1 'polypeptide(L)'
;MGVIPLLLLSGSLFLFGHVESQSTAADMLRDAALQVKGSLTCNKWDCNCTFKYQRSCCCATSELYKTEEDTFLRIHHLYEDIMTLNFRVNAFTESFKVAFKASMDPNLAVAIPGSTERCFGPFNTDVPIPYSSVSLNDGNGYNPSLGIFTASCPGVYMFSFTAYSAVDSTGRLYHKVQLMKNGQLAVSVLENNREDNEDSATQVVTLEMQRGDQVYLQLISGRKLCTSLNYNIFTGYIVYPYVQE
;
A
#
# COMPACT_ATOMS: atom_id res chain seq x y z
N MET A 1 51.46 35.33 -28.90
CA MET A 1 51.78 33.99 -28.36
C MET A 1 50.52 33.47 -27.70
N GLY A 2 49.81 32.44 -28.10
CA GLY A 2 49.93 31.48 -29.19
C GLY A 2 48.84 30.41 -28.97
N VAL A 3 48.01 30.18 -30.01
CA VAL A 3 47.39 28.91 -30.44
C VAL A 3 46.24 28.26 -29.60
N ILE A 4 45.06 28.21 -30.25
CA ILE A 4 43.85 27.34 -30.08
C ILE A 4 44.14 25.98 -30.78
N PRO A 5 43.68 24.76 -30.35
CA PRO A 5 42.30 24.27 -30.54
C PRO A 5 41.72 23.30 -29.47
N LEU A 6 40.43 23.38 -29.10
CA LEU A 6 39.20 22.91 -29.78
C LEU A 6 39.03 21.38 -29.73
N LEU A 7 37.94 20.92 -29.09
CA LEU A 7 37.08 19.75 -29.40
C LEU A 7 36.57 19.03 -28.14
N LEU A 8 35.38 19.37 -27.65
CA LEU A 8 34.50 18.43 -26.94
C LEU A 8 33.05 18.93 -27.04
N LEU A 9 32.31 18.46 -28.04
CA LEU A 9 30.84 18.54 -28.10
C LEU A 9 30.32 17.53 -29.14
N SER A 10 30.04 16.32 -28.69
CA SER A 10 28.92 15.49 -29.19
C SER A 10 28.74 14.26 -28.31
N GLY A 11 27.49 13.94 -27.98
CA GLY A 11 27.14 12.63 -27.40
C GLY A 11 26.39 12.68 -26.07
N SER A 12 25.26 13.37 -25.99
CA SER A 12 24.25 13.12 -24.94
C SER A 12 23.01 12.58 -25.63
N LEU A 13 22.91 11.25 -25.77
CA LEU A 13 21.68 10.54 -26.09
C LEU A 13 21.86 9.09 -25.60
N PHE A 14 20.90 8.63 -24.79
CA PHE A 14 20.65 7.26 -24.34
C PHE A 14 21.54 6.70 -23.21
N LEU A 15 21.19 7.04 -21.96
CA LEU A 15 21.29 6.11 -20.84
C LEU A 15 20.14 5.09 -20.96
N PHE A 16 20.28 4.13 -21.88
CA PHE A 16 19.68 2.82 -21.71
C PHE A 16 20.78 1.96 -21.09
N GLY A 17 20.66 1.66 -19.80
CA GLY A 17 21.41 0.56 -19.22
C GLY A 17 21.00 -0.70 -19.97
N HIS A 18 21.83 -1.12 -20.93
CA HIS A 18 21.79 -2.49 -21.43
C HIS A 18 22.03 -3.36 -20.21
N VAL A 19 21.00 -4.10 -19.80
CA VAL A 19 21.23 -5.35 -19.08
C VAL A 19 22.04 -6.20 -20.04
N GLU A 20 23.36 -6.15 -19.91
CA GLU A 20 24.23 -7.16 -20.47
C GLU A 20 23.76 -8.48 -19.86
N SER A 21 22.95 -9.23 -20.61
CA SER A 21 22.85 -10.66 -20.38
C SER A 21 24.24 -11.22 -20.67
N GLN A 22 25.13 -11.22 -19.66
CA GLN A 22 26.34 -12.02 -19.69
C GLN A 22 25.89 -13.42 -20.09
N SER A 23 26.41 -13.90 -21.22
CA SER A 23 25.96 -15.12 -21.89
C SER A 23 26.41 -16.37 -21.15
N THR A 24 25.96 -16.53 -19.90
CA THR A 24 26.25 -17.68 -19.04
C THR A 24 25.82 -18.98 -19.72
N ALA A 25 24.72 -18.96 -20.48
CA ALA A 25 24.27 -20.10 -21.27
C ALA A 25 25.26 -20.50 -22.38
N ALA A 26 25.85 -19.53 -23.08
CA ALA A 26 26.80 -19.80 -24.16
C ALA A 26 28.13 -20.33 -23.62
N ASP A 27 28.61 -19.80 -22.49
CA ASP A 27 29.82 -20.28 -21.83
C ASP A 27 29.61 -21.68 -21.21
N MET A 28 28.45 -21.96 -20.61
CA MET A 28 28.09 -23.29 -20.12
C MET A 28 28.01 -24.32 -21.26
N LEU A 29 27.43 -23.95 -22.41
CA LEU A 29 27.38 -24.81 -23.59
C LEU A 29 28.79 -25.07 -24.15
N ARG A 30 29.66 -24.06 -24.14
CA ARG A 30 31.07 -24.18 -24.55
C ARG A 30 31.84 -25.13 -23.63
N ASP A 31 31.72 -24.98 -22.33
CA ASP A 31 32.41 -25.84 -21.36
C ASP A 31 31.90 -27.28 -21.41
N ALA A 32 30.59 -27.49 -21.61
CA ALA A 32 30.01 -28.81 -21.82
C ALA A 32 30.56 -29.48 -23.10
N ALA A 33 30.69 -28.72 -24.20
CA ALA A 33 31.28 -29.21 -25.45
C ALA A 33 32.75 -29.63 -25.28
N LEU A 34 33.52 -28.91 -24.45
CA LEU A 34 34.92 -29.24 -24.16
C LEU A 34 35.09 -30.50 -23.28
N GLN A 35 34.04 -30.89 -22.55
CA GLN A 35 34.05 -32.04 -21.62
C GLN A 35 33.61 -33.37 -22.27
N VAL A 36 33.10 -33.36 -23.51
CA VAL A 36 32.64 -34.57 -24.21
C VAL A 36 33.81 -35.52 -24.47
N LYS A 37 33.81 -36.68 -23.80
CA LYS A 37 34.79 -37.77 -24.02
C LYS A 37 34.14 -38.92 -24.80
N GLY A 38 34.53 -39.05 -26.07
CA GLY A 38 34.10 -40.09 -26.99
C GLY A 38 34.40 -39.70 -28.44
N SER A 39 34.42 -40.65 -29.37
CA SER A 39 34.45 -40.31 -30.79
C SER A 39 33.08 -39.78 -31.17
N LEU A 40 33.01 -38.52 -31.62
CA LEU A 40 31.85 -38.05 -32.35
C LEU A 40 31.60 -39.02 -33.51
N THR A 41 30.35 -39.40 -33.75
CA THR A 41 29.94 -40.40 -34.75
C THR A 41 30.19 -39.96 -36.20
N CYS A 42 30.75 -38.76 -36.37
CA CYS A 42 31.11 -38.15 -37.61
C CYS A 42 32.62 -37.89 -37.65
N ASN A 43 33.23 -38.09 -38.82
CA ASN A 43 34.65 -37.83 -39.01
C ASN A 43 34.94 -36.32 -38.83
N LYS A 44 36.03 -36.01 -38.09
CA LYS A 44 36.69 -34.71 -37.87
C LYS A 44 35.84 -33.45 -38.11
N TRP A 45 35.65 -32.66 -37.04
CA TRP A 45 35.15 -31.27 -37.03
C TRP A 45 35.49 -30.50 -38.32
N ASP A 46 34.57 -30.49 -39.28
CA ASP A 46 34.78 -29.79 -40.55
C ASP A 46 34.38 -28.32 -40.37
N CYS A 47 35.34 -27.47 -40.03
CA CYS A 47 35.09 -26.03 -39.90
C CYS A 47 34.58 -25.37 -41.19
N ASN A 48 34.83 -25.97 -42.36
CA ASN A 48 34.31 -25.47 -43.64
C ASN A 48 32.80 -25.71 -43.75
N CYS A 49 32.30 -26.77 -43.11
CA CYS A 49 30.87 -27.07 -43.01
C CYS A 49 30.10 -25.97 -42.27
N THR A 50 30.60 -25.52 -41.12
CA THR A 50 29.97 -24.52 -40.25
C THR A 50 29.76 -23.16 -40.93
N PHE A 51 30.64 -22.76 -41.86
CA PHE A 51 30.67 -21.41 -42.43
C PHE A 51 30.36 -21.33 -43.93
N LYS A 52 30.30 -22.45 -44.67
CA LYS A 52 30.01 -22.45 -46.13
C LYS A 52 28.75 -23.21 -46.55
N TYR A 53 28.25 -24.17 -45.77
CA TYR A 53 27.16 -25.05 -46.21
C TYR A 53 25.94 -24.92 -45.28
N GLN A 54 24.73 -24.93 -45.86
CA GLN A 54 23.49 -24.75 -45.12
C GLN A 54 23.28 -25.85 -44.07
N ARG A 55 22.88 -25.43 -42.86
CA ARG A 55 21.97 -25.99 -41.82
C ARG A 55 21.91 -27.51 -41.52
N SER A 56 22.57 -28.41 -42.25
CA SER A 56 22.35 -29.87 -42.15
C SER A 56 23.61 -30.75 -42.14
N CYS A 57 24.81 -30.16 -42.16
CA CYS A 57 26.06 -30.94 -42.30
C CYS A 57 26.92 -31.05 -41.02
N CYS A 58 26.46 -30.53 -39.87
CA CYS A 58 27.18 -30.65 -38.59
C CYS A 58 26.54 -31.73 -37.70
N CYS A 59 27.38 -32.51 -37.02
CA CYS A 59 26.97 -33.76 -36.37
C CYS A 59 26.08 -33.60 -35.15
N ALA A 60 26.17 -32.44 -34.50
CA ALA A 60 25.35 -32.07 -33.35
C ALA A 60 24.26 -31.05 -33.73
N THR A 61 24.10 -30.72 -35.02
CA THR A 61 23.22 -29.63 -35.45
C THR A 61 21.75 -29.89 -35.11
N SER A 62 21.26 -31.11 -35.31
CA SER A 62 19.90 -31.48 -34.94
C SER A 62 19.67 -31.42 -33.42
N GLU A 63 20.64 -31.85 -32.61
CA GLU A 63 20.56 -31.80 -31.15
C GLU A 63 20.68 -30.37 -30.62
N LEU A 64 21.54 -29.55 -31.22
CA LEU A 64 21.68 -28.14 -30.89
C LEU A 64 20.39 -27.38 -31.21
N TYR A 65 19.80 -27.61 -32.38
CA TYR A 65 18.52 -26.98 -32.75
C TYR A 65 17.37 -27.44 -31.86
N LYS A 66 17.33 -28.72 -31.51
CA LYS A 66 16.34 -29.22 -30.55
C LYS A 66 16.50 -28.54 -29.17
N THR A 67 17.73 -28.38 -28.71
CA THR A 67 18.02 -27.68 -27.45
C THR A 67 17.66 -26.19 -27.53
N GLU A 68 17.90 -25.53 -28.66
CA GLU A 68 17.51 -24.14 -28.90
C GLU A 68 15.99 -23.97 -28.86
N GLU A 69 15.24 -24.86 -29.53
CA GLU A 69 13.77 -24.87 -29.53
C GLU A 69 13.21 -25.15 -28.13
N ASP A 70 13.73 -26.16 -27.44
CA ASP A 70 13.34 -26.48 -26.06
C ASP A 70 13.66 -25.31 -25.11
N THR A 71 14.78 -24.61 -25.32
CA THR A 71 15.17 -23.43 -24.54
C THR A 71 14.23 -22.26 -24.82
N PHE A 72 13.90 -22.03 -26.09
CA PHE A 72 12.97 -20.99 -26.49
C PHE A 72 11.58 -21.23 -25.89
N LEU A 73 11.06 -22.45 -25.96
CA LEU A 73 9.78 -22.83 -25.36
C LEU A 73 9.78 -22.63 -23.84
N ARG A 74 10.87 -23.00 -23.14
CA ARG A 74 11.00 -22.77 -21.69
C ARG A 74 11.04 -21.28 -21.35
N ILE A 75 11.80 -20.48 -22.09
CA ILE A 75 11.88 -19.03 -21.89
C ILE A 75 10.50 -18.39 -22.12
N HIS A 76 9.78 -18.84 -23.15
CA HIS A 76 8.42 -18.36 -23.42
C HIS A 76 7.46 -18.70 -22.29
N HIS A 77 7.46 -19.95 -21.79
CA HIS A 77 6.63 -20.34 -20.64
C HIS A 77 6.98 -19.54 -19.37
N LEU A 78 8.27 -19.36 -19.08
CA LEU A 78 8.69 -18.52 -17.95
C LEU A 78 8.24 -17.07 -18.09
N TYR A 79 8.26 -16.53 -19.31
CA TYR A 79 7.77 -15.17 -19.58
C TYR A 79 6.27 -15.06 -19.31
N GLU A 80 5.46 -16.01 -19.79
CA GLU A 80 4.02 -16.06 -19.53
C GLU A 80 3.70 -16.23 -18.03
N ASP A 81 4.44 -17.08 -17.34
CA ASP A 81 4.30 -17.28 -15.88
C ASP A 81 4.66 -16.01 -15.10
N ILE A 82 5.74 -15.31 -15.48
CA ILE A 82 6.13 -14.03 -14.89
C ILE A 82 5.06 -12.96 -15.13
N MET A 83 4.53 -12.88 -16.36
CA MET A 83 3.46 -11.92 -16.67
C MET A 83 2.21 -12.21 -15.85
N THR A 84 1.82 -13.49 -15.74
CA THR A 84 0.67 -13.93 -14.94
C THR A 84 0.88 -13.63 -13.45
N LEU A 85 2.06 -13.92 -12.92
CA LEU A 85 2.41 -13.63 -11.54
C LEU A 85 2.37 -12.13 -11.27
N ASN A 86 2.95 -11.32 -12.14
CA ASN A 86 2.92 -9.86 -12.03
C ASN A 86 1.48 -9.33 -12.01
N PHE A 87 0.61 -9.84 -12.89
CA PHE A 87 -0.80 -9.48 -12.87
C PHE A 87 -1.48 -9.88 -11.55
N ARG A 88 -1.26 -11.10 -11.06
CA ARG A 88 -1.82 -11.56 -9.78
C ARG A 88 -1.31 -10.74 -8.60
N VAL A 89 -0.03 -10.40 -8.56
CA VAL A 89 0.57 -9.55 -7.52
C VAL A 89 -0.03 -8.15 -7.56
N ASN A 90 -0.22 -7.57 -8.74
CA ASN A 90 -0.82 -6.24 -8.88
C ASN A 90 -2.31 -6.25 -8.46
N ALA A 91 -3.08 -7.24 -8.92
CA ALA A 91 -4.46 -7.41 -8.51
C ALA A 91 -4.59 -7.64 -6.99
N PHE A 92 -3.69 -8.44 -6.40
CA PHE A 92 -3.64 -8.68 -4.97
C PHE A 92 -3.28 -7.41 -4.19
N THR A 93 -2.24 -6.69 -4.58
CA THR A 93 -1.81 -5.46 -3.90
C THR A 93 -2.82 -4.33 -4.00
N GLU A 94 -3.55 -4.20 -5.12
CA GLU A 94 -4.67 -3.26 -5.23
C GLU A 94 -5.86 -3.65 -4.35
N SER A 95 -6.12 -4.94 -4.17
CA SER A 95 -7.25 -5.42 -3.35
C SER A 95 -7.12 -5.12 -1.85
N PHE A 96 -5.91 -4.81 -1.35
CA PHE A 96 -5.66 -4.55 0.07
C PHE A 96 -5.30 -3.09 0.40
N LYS A 97 -5.46 -2.15 -0.54
CA LYS A 97 -5.32 -0.72 -0.22
C LYS A 97 -6.51 -0.27 0.62
N VAL A 98 -6.34 -0.26 1.94
CA VAL A 98 -7.38 0.19 2.88
C VAL A 98 -6.81 1.28 3.77
N ALA A 99 -7.27 2.51 3.57
CA ALA A 99 -6.90 3.65 4.37
C ALA A 99 -7.98 4.73 4.30
N PHE A 100 -8.31 5.34 5.43
CA PHE A 100 -9.18 6.51 5.45
C PHE A 100 -8.66 7.55 6.42
N LYS A 101 -8.99 8.81 6.13
CA LYS A 101 -8.80 9.94 7.03
C LYS A 101 -10.02 10.85 6.91
N ALA A 102 -10.67 11.08 8.04
CA ALA A 102 -11.83 11.94 8.15
C ALA A 102 -11.68 12.89 9.35
N SER A 103 -12.32 14.06 9.28
CA SER A 103 -12.46 15.00 10.39
C SER A 103 -13.94 15.32 10.64
N MET A 104 -14.24 15.84 11.82
CA MET A 104 -15.59 16.36 12.08
C MET A 104 -15.88 17.61 11.25
N ASP A 105 -17.10 17.74 10.75
CA ASP A 105 -17.58 18.98 10.13
C ASP A 105 -17.86 20.04 11.22
N PRO A 106 -17.26 21.24 11.14
CA PRO A 106 -17.54 22.35 12.05
C PRO A 106 -19.03 22.70 12.18
N ASN A 107 -19.84 22.44 11.16
CA ASN A 107 -21.27 22.74 11.16
C ASN A 107 -22.10 21.84 12.10
N LEU A 108 -21.53 20.76 12.61
CA LEU A 108 -22.17 19.88 13.60
C LEU A 108 -22.34 20.55 14.97
N ALA A 109 -21.61 21.64 15.23
CA ALA A 109 -21.69 22.37 16.49
C ALA A 109 -22.95 23.24 16.58
N VAL A 110 -23.76 23.03 17.62
CA VAL A 110 -24.98 23.81 17.90
C VAL A 110 -24.75 24.71 19.12
N ALA A 111 -25.40 25.88 19.13
CA ALA A 111 -25.35 26.79 20.27
C ALA A 111 -25.93 26.15 21.53
N ILE A 112 -25.24 26.28 22.66
CA ILE A 112 -25.73 25.81 23.95
C ILE A 112 -26.61 26.91 24.60
N PRO A 113 -27.85 26.61 25.03
CA PRO A 113 -28.68 27.58 25.74
C PRO A 113 -27.96 28.15 26.97
N GLY A 114 -27.85 29.47 27.05
CA GLY A 114 -27.20 30.16 28.17
C GLY A 114 -25.67 30.22 28.11
N SER A 115 -25.05 29.83 26.99
CA SER A 115 -23.61 29.97 26.74
C SER A 115 -23.37 30.55 25.34
N THR A 116 -22.21 31.14 25.11
CA THR A 116 -21.74 31.57 23.78
C THR A 116 -21.08 30.42 23.01
N GLU A 117 -20.90 29.26 23.62
CA GLU A 117 -20.27 28.09 23.04
C GLU A 117 -21.16 27.40 21.99
N ARG A 118 -20.49 26.88 20.95
CA ARG A 118 -21.10 25.94 20.00
C ARG A 118 -20.44 24.59 20.14
N CYS A 119 -21.25 23.56 20.39
CA CYS A 119 -20.77 22.24 20.70
C CYS A 119 -21.56 21.14 19.99
N PHE A 120 -20.89 20.02 19.75
CA PHE A 120 -21.52 18.74 19.47
C PHE A 120 -21.82 18.07 20.81
N GLY A 121 -23.11 17.97 21.15
CA GLY A 121 -23.58 17.58 22.49
C GLY A 121 -23.72 18.78 23.45
N PRO A 122 -24.10 18.54 24.73
CA PRO A 122 -24.32 17.23 25.33
C PRO A 122 -25.63 16.57 24.90
N PHE A 123 -25.60 15.25 24.74
CA PHE A 123 -26.76 14.42 24.46
C PHE A 123 -27.18 13.61 25.69
N ASN A 124 -28.42 13.15 25.73
CA ASN A 124 -28.94 12.29 26.81
C ASN A 124 -28.62 10.81 26.63
N THR A 125 -28.00 10.45 25.51
CA THR A 125 -27.62 9.09 25.11
C THR A 125 -26.23 9.14 24.49
N ASP A 126 -25.60 7.97 24.32
CA ASP A 126 -24.34 7.87 23.60
C ASP A 126 -24.62 8.06 22.10
N VAL A 127 -23.87 8.94 21.44
CA VAL A 127 -24.13 9.34 20.06
C VAL A 127 -22.90 9.06 19.20
N PRO A 128 -23.02 8.27 18.12
CA PRO A 128 -21.97 8.14 17.11
C PRO A 128 -21.59 9.50 16.53
N ILE A 129 -20.29 9.77 16.43
CA ILE A 129 -19.78 11.05 15.93
C ILE A 129 -19.60 10.94 14.42
N PRO A 130 -20.32 11.74 13.59
CA PRO A 130 -20.11 11.73 12.16
C PRO A 130 -18.85 12.51 11.81
N TYR A 131 -17.74 11.81 11.59
CA TYR A 131 -16.54 12.38 10.95
C TYR A 131 -16.80 12.44 9.44
N SER A 132 -17.57 13.43 8.99
CA SER A 132 -18.11 13.51 7.63
C SER A 132 -17.16 14.17 6.61
N SER A 133 -16.16 14.93 7.07
CA SER A 133 -15.18 15.58 6.19
C SER A 133 -14.06 14.61 5.82
N VAL A 134 -14.19 13.91 4.69
CA VAL A 134 -13.25 12.86 4.27
C VAL A 134 -12.19 13.40 3.31
N SER A 135 -10.92 13.21 3.66
CA SER A 135 -9.78 13.55 2.79
C SER A 135 -9.14 12.35 2.09
N LEU A 136 -9.37 11.14 2.61
CA LEU A 136 -8.86 9.88 2.06
C LEU A 136 -9.85 8.76 2.37
N ASN A 137 -10.13 7.86 1.42
CA ASN A 137 -10.98 6.69 1.61
C ASN A 137 -10.62 5.57 0.62
N ASP A 138 -9.35 5.18 0.60
CA ASP A 138 -8.86 4.09 -0.23
C ASP A 138 -9.49 2.77 0.23
N GLY A 139 -9.97 1.99 -0.73
CA GLY A 139 -10.72 0.75 -0.48
C GLY A 139 -12.19 0.99 -0.11
N ASN A 140 -12.65 2.26 -0.05
CA ASN A 140 -14.04 2.65 0.19
C ASN A 140 -14.69 2.00 1.43
N GLY A 141 -13.90 1.69 2.47
CA GLY A 141 -14.38 1.05 3.70
C GLY A 141 -15.04 2.02 4.67
N TYR A 142 -14.81 3.34 4.53
CA TYR A 142 -15.36 4.35 5.42
C TYR A 142 -16.64 4.98 4.87
N ASN A 143 -17.70 4.99 5.68
CA ASN A 143 -18.98 5.64 5.36
C ASN A 143 -19.08 6.99 6.11
N PRO A 144 -18.97 8.14 5.40
CA PRO A 144 -19.00 9.46 6.02
C PRO A 144 -20.36 9.86 6.59
N SER A 145 -21.46 9.32 6.05
CA SER A 145 -22.80 9.63 6.54
C SER A 145 -23.06 9.01 7.91
N LEU A 146 -22.41 7.88 8.21
CA LEU A 146 -22.57 7.17 9.48
C LEU A 146 -21.40 7.38 10.44
N GLY A 147 -20.23 7.79 9.94
CA GLY A 147 -19.00 7.84 10.74
C GLY A 147 -18.40 6.46 11.02
N ILE A 148 -18.70 5.47 10.18
CA ILE A 148 -18.37 4.06 10.42
C ILE A 148 -17.38 3.56 9.36
N PHE A 149 -16.28 2.97 9.82
CA PHE A 149 -15.40 2.15 9.00
C PHE A 149 -15.87 0.69 9.02
N THR A 150 -15.91 0.02 7.87
CA THR A 150 -16.19 -1.42 7.73
C THR A 150 -14.99 -2.10 7.06
N ALA A 151 -14.43 -3.13 7.70
CA ALA A 151 -13.30 -3.87 7.14
C ALA A 151 -13.70 -4.68 5.90
N SER A 152 -13.00 -4.47 4.79
CA SER A 152 -13.22 -5.19 3.53
C SER A 152 -12.60 -6.59 3.50
N CYS A 153 -11.59 -6.84 4.34
CA CYS A 153 -10.85 -8.08 4.43
C CYS A 153 -10.41 -8.35 5.87
N PRO A 154 -10.11 -9.62 6.21
CA PRO A 154 -9.51 -9.92 7.50
C PRO A 154 -8.05 -9.43 7.55
N GLY A 155 -7.61 -8.99 8.72
CA GLY A 155 -6.23 -8.55 8.91
C GLY A 155 -6.04 -7.72 10.18
N VAL A 156 -4.85 -7.13 10.29
CA VAL A 156 -4.50 -6.22 11.37
C VAL A 156 -4.62 -4.79 10.89
N TYR A 157 -5.40 -3.99 11.62
CA TYR A 157 -5.69 -2.60 11.32
C TYR A 157 -5.16 -1.70 12.44
N MET A 158 -4.70 -0.52 12.08
CA MET A 158 -4.37 0.54 13.02
C MET A 158 -5.38 1.67 12.87
N PHE A 159 -5.96 2.10 13.99
CA PHE A 159 -6.85 3.24 14.08
C PHE A 159 -6.25 4.29 15.00
N SER A 160 -6.44 5.55 14.65
CA SER A 160 -6.05 6.70 15.46
C SER A 160 -7.17 7.72 15.47
N PHE A 161 -7.46 8.29 16.63
CA PHE A 161 -8.38 9.41 16.73
C PHE A 161 -7.90 10.45 17.73
N THR A 162 -8.23 11.70 17.43
CA THR A 162 -8.01 12.86 18.30
C THR A 162 -9.34 13.36 18.80
N ALA A 163 -9.45 13.51 20.12
CA ALA A 163 -10.49 14.29 20.78
C ALA A 163 -9.89 15.64 21.14
N TYR A 164 -10.38 16.70 20.51
CA TYR A 164 -10.01 18.08 20.75
C TYR A 164 -11.26 18.86 21.15
N SER A 165 -11.16 19.69 22.17
CA SER A 165 -12.23 20.61 22.54
C SER A 165 -11.66 21.89 23.15
N ALA A 166 -12.29 23.01 22.85
CA ALA A 166 -12.06 24.27 23.53
C ALA A 166 -13.39 24.93 23.98
N VAL A 167 -13.38 25.46 25.19
CA VAL A 167 -14.52 26.08 25.89
C VAL A 167 -14.21 27.53 26.23
N ASP A 168 -15.21 28.30 26.66
CA ASP A 168 -14.98 29.64 27.18
C ASP A 168 -14.31 29.60 28.57
N SER A 169 -13.85 30.75 29.09
CA SER A 169 -13.12 30.84 30.36
C SER A 169 -13.93 30.42 31.60
N THR A 170 -15.24 30.26 31.46
CA THR A 170 -16.15 29.80 32.52
C THR A 170 -16.64 28.37 32.27
N GLY A 171 -16.28 27.81 31.12
CA GLY A 171 -16.66 26.49 30.67
C GLY A 171 -15.90 25.38 31.40
N ARG A 172 -16.38 24.15 31.21
CA ARG A 172 -15.72 22.93 31.68
C ARG A 172 -15.42 22.08 30.47
N LEU A 173 -14.15 21.71 30.30
CA LEU A 173 -13.75 20.67 29.36
C LEU A 173 -14.25 19.34 29.89
N TYR A 174 -15.24 18.77 29.18
CA TYR A 174 -15.89 17.55 29.63
C TYR A 174 -16.30 16.70 28.45
N HIS A 175 -15.30 16.04 27.87
CA HIS A 175 -15.47 15.15 26.74
C HIS A 175 -15.08 13.72 27.11
N LYS A 176 -15.80 12.74 26.56
CA LYS A 176 -15.38 11.34 26.58
C LYS A 176 -15.74 10.72 25.24
N VAL A 177 -14.71 10.41 24.47
CA VAL A 177 -14.85 9.82 23.14
C VAL A 177 -14.38 8.37 23.21
N GLN A 178 -15.18 7.47 22.65
CA GLN A 178 -14.90 6.04 22.65
C GLN A 178 -14.78 5.52 21.23
N LEU A 179 -13.74 4.74 20.98
CA LEU A 179 -13.64 3.91 19.79
C LEU A 179 -14.30 2.56 20.08
N MET A 180 -15.30 2.25 19.26
CA MET A 180 -16.12 1.06 19.37
C MET A 180 -15.77 0.10 18.24
N LYS A 181 -15.65 -1.20 18.55
CA LYS A 181 -15.60 -2.28 17.57
C LYS A 181 -16.86 -3.13 17.73
N ASN A 182 -17.71 -3.21 16.71
CA ASN A 182 -18.94 -4.00 16.74
C ASN A 182 -19.81 -3.76 18.00
N GLY A 183 -19.91 -2.49 18.43
CA GLY A 183 -20.66 -2.11 19.64
C GLY A 183 -19.94 -2.37 20.97
N GLN A 184 -18.73 -2.94 20.96
CA GLN A 184 -17.90 -3.13 22.16
C GLN A 184 -16.84 -2.03 22.25
N LEU A 185 -16.60 -1.53 23.46
CA LEU A 185 -15.56 -0.54 23.73
C LEU A 185 -14.18 -1.14 23.49
N ALA A 186 -13.39 -0.54 22.60
CA ALA A 186 -11.99 -0.88 22.41
C ALA A 186 -11.08 0.03 23.25
N VAL A 187 -11.17 1.35 23.05
CA VAL A 187 -10.38 2.36 23.78
C VAL A 187 -11.18 3.65 23.96
N SER A 188 -10.77 4.49 24.90
CA SER A 188 -11.41 5.79 25.12
C SER A 188 -10.42 6.87 25.53
N VAL A 189 -10.80 8.11 25.25
CA VAL A 189 -10.20 9.32 25.78
C VAL A 189 -11.22 10.01 26.67
N LEU A 190 -10.79 10.53 27.82
CA LEU A 190 -11.63 11.27 28.76
C LEU A 190 -10.90 12.53 29.19
N GLU A 191 -11.61 13.65 29.14
CA GLU A 191 -11.21 14.89 29.78
C GLU A 191 -12.30 15.36 30.75
N ASN A 192 -11.85 15.89 31.87
CA ASN A 192 -12.67 16.48 32.91
C ASN A 192 -11.89 17.58 33.65
N ASN A 193 -11.66 18.71 32.97
CA ASN A 193 -10.90 19.83 33.49
C ASN A 193 -11.74 21.13 33.61
N ARG A 194 -11.31 21.99 34.54
CA ARG A 194 -11.77 23.37 34.73
C ARG A 194 -10.63 24.38 34.89
N GLU A 195 -9.38 23.92 34.84
CA GLU A 195 -8.19 24.75 35.10
C GLU A 195 -7.67 25.42 33.82
N ASP A 196 -7.95 24.82 32.66
CA ASP A 196 -7.75 25.41 31.35
C ASP A 196 -9.02 25.27 30.48
N ASN A 197 -8.94 25.85 29.28
CA ASN A 197 -10.07 26.00 28.38
C ASN A 197 -9.90 25.23 27.07
N GLU A 198 -8.76 24.58 26.84
CA GLU A 198 -8.45 23.88 25.60
C GLU A 198 -7.60 22.65 25.88
N ASP A 199 -8.09 21.49 25.43
CA ASP A 199 -7.36 20.23 25.55
C ASP A 199 -7.47 19.37 24.29
N SER A 200 -6.45 18.54 24.10
CA SER A 200 -6.39 17.55 23.04
C SER A 200 -5.80 16.26 23.57
N ALA A 201 -6.45 15.14 23.25
CA ALA A 201 -5.92 13.82 23.52
C ALA A 201 -6.12 12.91 22.32
N THR A 202 -5.05 12.21 21.94
CA THR A 202 -5.02 11.29 20.80
C THR A 202 -4.78 9.88 21.30
N GLN A 203 -5.54 8.93 20.78
CA GLN A 203 -5.36 7.52 21.06
C GLN A 203 -5.11 6.76 19.77
N VAL A 204 -4.21 5.78 19.85
CA VAL A 204 -3.88 4.86 18.76
C VAL A 204 -4.15 3.44 19.24
N VAL A 205 -4.80 2.63 18.40
CA VAL A 205 -5.10 1.24 18.71
C VAL A 205 -4.89 0.35 17.49
N THR A 206 -4.29 -0.81 17.72
CA THR A 206 -4.17 -1.87 16.72
C THR A 206 -5.20 -2.94 17.03
N LEU A 207 -6.03 -3.29 16.04
CA LEU A 207 -7.12 -4.25 16.17
C LEU A 207 -7.01 -5.31 15.08
N GLU A 208 -7.18 -6.57 15.46
CA GLU A 208 -7.53 -7.62 14.50
C GLU A 208 -8.97 -7.41 14.06
N MET A 209 -9.21 -7.49 12.76
CA MET A 209 -10.53 -7.29 12.15
C MET A 209 -10.85 -8.46 11.24
N GLN A 210 -12.11 -8.84 11.21
CA GLN A 210 -12.69 -9.74 10.21
C GLN A 210 -13.41 -8.93 9.13
N ARG A 211 -13.64 -9.53 7.95
CA ARG A 211 -14.48 -8.90 6.93
C ARG A 211 -15.85 -8.57 7.52
N GLY A 212 -16.28 -7.33 7.40
CA GLY A 212 -17.55 -6.84 7.90
C GLY A 212 -17.50 -6.29 9.33
N ASP A 213 -16.39 -6.45 10.06
CA ASP A 213 -16.22 -5.79 11.36
C ASP A 213 -16.28 -4.26 11.18
N GLN A 214 -16.96 -3.60 12.11
CA GLN A 214 -17.22 -2.16 12.08
C GLN A 214 -16.53 -1.45 13.23
N VAL A 215 -15.89 -0.31 12.91
CA VAL A 215 -15.27 0.58 13.89
C VAL A 215 -15.80 2.00 13.71
N TYR A 216 -16.17 2.63 14.82
CA TYR A 216 -16.68 4.00 14.85
C TYR A 216 -16.35 4.68 16.16
N LEU A 217 -16.50 6.01 16.18
CA LEU A 217 -16.33 6.83 17.39
C LEU A 217 -17.69 7.26 17.91
N GLN A 218 -17.85 7.27 19.23
CA GLN A 218 -19.05 7.79 19.87
C GLN A 218 -18.71 8.76 21.00
N LEU A 219 -19.54 9.79 21.16
CA LEU A 219 -19.51 10.70 22.28
C LEU A 219 -20.45 10.15 23.37
N ILE A 220 -19.92 10.01 24.58
CA ILE A 220 -20.71 9.50 25.72
C ILE A 220 -21.76 10.52 26.16
N SER A 221 -22.91 10.02 26.60
CA SER A 221 -23.99 10.81 27.20
C SER A 221 -23.48 11.84 28.22
N GLY A 222 -24.05 13.04 28.15
CA GLY A 222 -23.69 14.19 28.99
C GLY A 222 -22.31 14.79 28.72
N ARG A 223 -21.60 14.38 27.67
CA ARG A 223 -20.32 14.96 27.23
C ARG A 223 -20.49 15.85 26.02
N LYS A 224 -19.55 16.77 25.79
CA LYS A 224 -19.58 17.71 24.66
C LYS A 224 -18.20 17.91 24.06
N LEU A 225 -18.13 18.10 22.75
CA LEU A 225 -16.96 18.62 22.04
C LEU A 225 -17.32 20.01 21.51
N CYS A 226 -16.51 21.01 21.82
CA CYS A 226 -16.81 22.42 21.52
C CYS A 226 -15.66 23.05 20.75
N THR A 227 -16.00 23.97 19.85
CA THR A 227 -15.05 24.79 19.07
C THR A 227 -14.06 23.98 18.22
N SER A 228 -13.63 24.51 17.07
CA SER A 228 -12.64 23.88 16.17
C SER A 228 -12.83 22.37 15.94
N LEU A 229 -14.08 21.92 15.71
CA LEU A 229 -14.38 20.49 15.60
C LEU A 229 -13.54 19.79 14.52
N ASN A 230 -13.12 20.51 13.48
CA ASN A 230 -12.23 20.02 12.42
C ASN A 230 -10.86 19.52 12.90
N TYR A 231 -10.43 19.84 14.13
CA TYR A 231 -9.21 19.27 14.75
C TYR A 231 -9.41 17.86 15.28
N ASN A 232 -10.67 17.42 15.44
CA ASN A 232 -11.00 16.04 15.73
C ASN A 232 -10.84 15.25 14.42
N ILE A 233 -9.81 14.40 14.38
CA ILE A 233 -9.47 13.56 13.23
C ILE A 233 -9.67 12.10 13.62
N PHE A 234 -10.22 11.31 12.69
CA PHE A 234 -10.30 9.85 12.76
C PHE A 234 -9.63 9.27 11.53
N THR A 235 -8.64 8.42 11.74
CA THR A 235 -7.85 7.79 10.68
C THR A 235 -7.76 6.29 10.96
N GLY A 236 -7.76 5.49 9.90
CA GLY A 236 -7.48 4.07 10.01
C GLY A 236 -6.90 3.51 8.73
N TYR A 237 -6.05 2.51 8.86
CA TYR A 237 -5.47 1.82 7.71
C TYR A 237 -5.14 0.37 8.06
N ILE A 238 -5.06 -0.48 7.04
CA ILE A 238 -4.60 -1.85 7.20
C ILE A 238 -3.08 -1.89 7.31
N VAL A 239 -2.57 -2.59 8.32
CA VAL A 239 -1.13 -2.83 8.51
C VAL A 239 -0.71 -4.01 7.63
N TYR A 240 -1.45 -5.11 7.71
CA TYR A 240 -1.32 -6.25 6.80
C TYR A 240 -2.61 -7.07 6.77
N PRO A 241 -2.99 -7.59 5.59
CA PRO A 241 -4.12 -8.50 5.47
C PRO A 241 -3.75 -9.91 5.94
N TYR A 242 -4.74 -10.67 6.39
CA TYR A 242 -4.61 -12.12 6.49
C TYR A 242 -4.90 -12.74 5.13
N VAL A 243 -4.00 -13.61 4.68
CA VAL A 243 -4.21 -14.43 3.48
C VAL A 243 -5.25 -15.48 3.85
N GLN A 244 -6.43 -15.40 3.24
CA GLN A 244 -7.39 -16.50 3.31
C GLN A 244 -6.86 -17.62 2.40
N GLU A 245 -6.55 -18.78 2.99
CA GLU A 245 -6.28 -20.03 2.26
C GLU A 245 -7.54 -20.54 1.56
#